data_AF-A0A1G3HNG5-F1
#
_entry.id   AF-A0A1G3HNG5-F1
#
_cell.length_a   1.000
_cell.length_b   1.000
_cell.length_c   1.000
_cell.angle_alpha   90.00
_cell.angle_beta   90.00
_cell.angle_gamma   90.00
#
_symmetry.space_group_name_H-M   'P 1'
#
loop_
_entity.id
_entity.type
_entity.pdbx_description
1 polymer ?
#
loop_
_entity_poly.entity_id
_entity_poly.type
_entity_poly.pdbx_seq_one_letter_code
_entity_poly.pdbx_strand_id
1 'polypeptide(L)'
;MSPIVAQASEERAFGTGQHVKLALANTQDYSATAGERHASFYTAAMEARWQKLQQTIRPDVLVKLSEEFEKDFPGSQYSQADKDIQAGARKAFQALRDARLSSGAIEEPSGDVAYRNELTQALRGDKESAYRVAMMYMEGTHGLRRSERRAAQWLHIAAELGSADASWEVAQIYNIDGRVGEAARFEAKAVEAGYRVPTRLSTRDNY
;
A
#
# COMPACT_ATOMS: atom_id res chain seq x y z
N MET A 1 -66.07 46.44 0.82
CA MET A 1 -66.80 45.36 0.12
C MET A 1 -66.52 45.52 -1.36
N SER A 2 -65.65 44.67 -1.91
CA SER A 2 -65.15 44.78 -3.28
C SER A 2 -66.19 44.33 -4.32
N PRO A 3 -66.28 44.99 -5.49
CA PRO A 3 -67.01 44.51 -6.67
C PRO A 3 -66.08 43.73 -7.64
N ILE A 4 -66.54 42.60 -8.24
CA ILE A 4 -67.15 42.34 -9.57
C ILE A 4 -66.16 42.29 -10.79
N VAL A 5 -66.36 41.24 -11.63
CA VAL A 5 -65.99 40.99 -13.06
C VAL A 5 -64.52 40.56 -13.31
N ALA A 6 -64.17 39.35 -13.77
CA ALA A 6 -64.48 38.55 -14.96
C ALA A 6 -63.90 39.10 -16.29
N GLN A 7 -63.37 38.18 -17.11
CA GLN A 7 -62.90 38.32 -18.51
C GLN A 7 -61.67 39.22 -18.72
N ALA A 8 -60.85 39.10 -19.75
CA ALA A 8 -60.47 38.07 -20.73
C ALA A 8 -59.33 38.75 -21.52
N SER A 9 -58.40 37.96 -22.03
CA SER A 9 -57.63 38.17 -23.28
C SER A 9 -57.25 39.60 -23.69
N GLU A 10 -55.95 39.91 -23.76
CA GLU A 10 -55.23 40.08 -25.03
C GLU A 10 -53.84 40.71 -24.84
N GLU A 11 -52.90 40.13 -25.58
CA GLU A 11 -51.76 40.75 -26.28
C GLU A 11 -50.98 41.90 -25.61
N ARG A 12 -49.66 41.72 -25.46
CA ARG A 12 -48.70 42.14 -26.49
C ARG A 12 -47.28 41.75 -26.11
N ALA A 13 -46.56 41.36 -27.16
CA ALA A 13 -45.17 40.93 -27.19
C ALA A 13 -44.17 42.07 -26.89
N PHE A 14 -42.88 41.69 -26.93
CA PHE A 14 -41.63 42.44 -26.76
C PHE A 14 -41.11 42.46 -25.31
N GLY A 15 -40.02 41.79 -24.93
CA GLY A 15 -38.95 41.14 -25.69
C GLY A 15 -37.63 41.45 -24.97
N THR A 16 -36.95 40.44 -24.42
CA THR A 16 -35.48 40.37 -24.23
C THR A 16 -35.10 39.07 -23.51
N GLY A 17 -34.16 38.31 -24.10
CA GLY A 17 -33.26 37.43 -23.35
C GLY A 17 -33.59 35.93 -23.29
N GLN A 18 -33.16 35.20 -24.32
CA GLN A 18 -32.68 33.81 -24.28
C GLN A 18 -33.35 32.81 -23.30
N HIS A 19 -34.30 32.00 -23.79
CA HIS A 19 -34.52 30.67 -23.23
C HIS A 19 -34.71 29.62 -24.34
N VAL A 20 -33.63 28.86 -24.55
CA VAL A 20 -33.61 27.40 -24.75
C VAL A 20 -34.57 26.84 -25.82
N LYS A 21 -34.06 26.69 -27.05
CA LYS A 21 -34.47 25.57 -27.91
C LYS A 21 -33.88 24.30 -27.31
N LEU A 22 -34.63 23.59 -26.45
CA LEU A 22 -34.34 22.17 -26.22
C LEU A 22 -35.23 21.38 -27.17
N ALA A 23 -34.59 20.94 -28.24
CA ALA A 23 -35.15 20.00 -29.19
C ALA A 23 -35.63 18.75 -28.45
N LEU A 24 -36.79 18.27 -28.91
CA LEU A 24 -37.25 16.90 -28.76
C LEU A 24 -36.11 15.96 -29.16
N ALA A 25 -35.39 15.43 -28.18
CA ALA A 25 -34.44 14.36 -28.35
C ALA A 25 -34.78 13.28 -27.31
N ASN A 26 -35.47 12.26 -27.82
CA ASN A 26 -35.35 10.88 -27.40
C ASN A 26 -35.41 10.59 -25.90
N THR A 27 -36.62 10.24 -25.47
CA THR A 27 -36.84 9.15 -24.50
C THR A 27 -36.29 7.83 -25.07
N GLN A 28 -34.96 7.65 -25.05
CA GLN A 28 -34.30 6.36 -25.22
C GLN A 28 -33.24 6.24 -24.12
N ASP A 29 -33.17 5.06 -23.49
CA ASP A 29 -32.29 4.65 -22.38
C ASP A 29 -32.77 4.80 -20.92
N TYR A 30 -34.08 4.62 -20.70
CA TYR A 30 -34.58 4.08 -19.42
C TYR A 30 -34.66 2.54 -19.44
N SER A 31 -33.61 1.86 -19.90
CA SER A 31 -33.56 0.39 -19.89
C SER A 31 -32.30 -0.20 -19.27
N ALA A 32 -31.56 0.55 -18.45
CA ALA A 32 -30.69 -0.09 -17.48
C ALA A 32 -31.58 -0.82 -16.47
N THR A 33 -31.76 -2.13 -16.69
CA THR A 33 -32.49 -3.02 -15.80
C THR A 33 -31.95 -2.87 -14.38
N ALA A 34 -32.79 -3.07 -13.36
CA ALA A 34 -32.32 -2.99 -11.96
C ALA A 34 -31.06 -3.86 -11.74
N GLY A 35 -30.94 -4.99 -12.45
CA GLY A 35 -29.73 -5.82 -12.46
C GLY A 35 -28.47 -5.12 -12.99
N GLU A 36 -28.56 -4.36 -14.08
CA GLU A 36 -27.43 -3.62 -14.66
C GLU A 36 -27.01 -2.43 -13.79
N ARG A 37 -27.99 -1.74 -13.19
CA ARG A 37 -27.69 -0.67 -12.21
C ARG A 37 -26.99 -1.26 -10.98
N HIS A 38 -27.52 -2.35 -10.42
CA HIS A 38 -26.92 -3.03 -9.27
C HIS A 38 -25.52 -3.59 -9.59
N ALA A 39 -25.30 -4.15 -10.78
CA ALA A 39 -23.98 -4.61 -11.22
C ALA A 39 -22.99 -3.45 -11.37
N SER A 40 -23.43 -2.32 -11.96
CA SER A 40 -22.60 -1.11 -12.09
C SER A 40 -22.22 -0.50 -10.74
N PHE A 41 -23.15 -0.47 -9.77
CA PHE A 41 -22.86 -0.04 -8.41
C PHE A 41 -21.93 -1.00 -7.66
N TYR A 42 -22.09 -2.32 -7.86
CA TYR A 42 -21.19 -3.33 -7.28
C TYR A 42 -19.75 -3.15 -7.78
N THR A 43 -19.55 -2.96 -9.09
CA THR A 43 -18.23 -2.73 -9.67
C THR A 43 -17.62 -1.41 -9.22
N ALA A 44 -18.40 -0.32 -9.18
CA ALA A 44 -17.91 0.99 -8.74
C ALA A 44 -17.52 0.99 -7.25
N ALA A 45 -18.31 0.34 -6.39
CA ALA A 45 -17.99 0.20 -4.98
C ALA A 45 -16.76 -0.67 -4.74
N MET A 46 -16.64 -1.79 -5.47
CA MET A 46 -15.47 -2.67 -5.44
C MET A 46 -14.20 -1.92 -5.83
N GLU A 47 -14.24 -1.15 -6.93
CA GLU A 47 -13.10 -0.40 -7.43
C GLU A 47 -12.70 0.72 -6.48
N ALA A 48 -13.66 1.42 -5.86
CA ALA A 48 -13.39 2.41 -4.83
C ALA A 48 -12.71 1.79 -3.58
N ARG A 49 -13.15 0.61 -3.14
CA ARG A 49 -12.49 -0.09 -2.02
C ARG A 49 -11.08 -0.58 -2.39
N TRP A 50 -10.91 -1.07 -3.60
CA TRP A 50 -9.61 -1.49 -4.13
C TRP A 50 -8.63 -0.31 -4.21
N GLN A 51 -9.07 0.85 -4.69
CA GLN A 51 -8.29 2.08 -4.69
C GLN A 51 -7.86 2.50 -3.28
N LYS A 52 -8.76 2.37 -2.30
CA LYS A 52 -8.44 2.68 -0.90
C LYS A 52 -7.38 1.75 -0.32
N LEU A 53 -7.43 0.45 -0.65
CA LEU A 53 -6.37 -0.51 -0.30
C LEU A 53 -5.03 -0.08 -0.89
N GLN A 54 -5.01 0.31 -2.16
CA GLN A 54 -3.79 0.76 -2.84
C GLN A 54 -3.19 2.05 -2.26
N GLN A 55 -4.00 2.95 -1.70
CA GLN A 55 -3.52 4.18 -1.08
C GLN A 55 -3.12 4.00 0.39
N THR A 56 -3.48 2.88 0.99
CA THR A 56 -3.17 2.60 2.39
C THR A 56 -1.73 2.08 2.52
N ILE A 57 -0.93 2.81 3.31
CA ILE A 57 0.47 2.49 3.60
C ILE A 57 0.59 1.69 4.90
N ARG A 58 -0.28 1.97 5.89
CA ARG A 58 -0.19 1.35 7.22
C ARG A 58 -0.53 -0.14 7.16
N PRO A 59 0.39 -1.05 7.53
CA PRO A 59 0.18 -2.49 7.35
C PRO A 59 -0.94 -3.04 8.25
N ASP A 60 -1.12 -2.52 9.46
CA ASP A 60 -2.20 -2.94 10.38
C ASP A 60 -3.60 -2.60 9.83
N VAL A 61 -3.75 -1.43 9.20
CA VAL A 61 -4.98 -1.03 8.54
C VAL A 61 -5.17 -1.81 7.25
N LEU A 62 -4.10 -2.02 6.49
CA LEU A 62 -4.14 -2.71 5.22
C LEU A 62 -4.66 -4.14 5.38
N VAL A 63 -4.20 -4.85 6.43
CA VAL A 63 -4.70 -6.19 6.76
C VAL A 63 -6.20 -6.17 7.06
N LYS A 64 -6.68 -5.22 7.86
CA LYS A 64 -8.12 -5.11 8.19
C LYS A 64 -8.97 -4.77 6.96
N LEU A 65 -8.54 -3.81 6.16
CA LEU A 65 -9.26 -3.40 4.95
C LEU A 65 -9.33 -4.54 3.91
N SER A 66 -8.27 -5.35 3.81
CA SER A 66 -8.25 -6.52 2.93
C SER A 66 -9.25 -7.59 3.41
N GLU A 67 -9.30 -7.87 4.71
CA GLU A 67 -10.28 -8.79 5.29
C GLU A 67 -11.72 -8.35 5.02
N GLU A 68 -12.00 -7.05 5.17
CA GLU A 68 -13.29 -6.45 4.84
C GLU A 68 -13.60 -6.53 3.33
N PHE A 69 -12.59 -6.34 2.47
CA PHE A 69 -12.72 -6.42 1.03
C PHE A 69 -13.09 -7.83 0.55
N GLU A 70 -12.38 -8.86 0.99
CA GLU A 70 -12.68 -10.25 0.63
C GLU A 70 -14.04 -10.70 1.18
N LYS A 71 -14.44 -10.21 2.37
CA LYS A 71 -15.77 -10.50 2.94
C LYS A 71 -16.90 -9.92 2.10
N ASP A 72 -16.73 -8.67 1.64
CA ASP A 72 -17.78 -7.96 0.92
C ASP A 72 -17.79 -8.28 -0.59
N PHE A 73 -16.65 -8.70 -1.14
CA PHE A 73 -16.47 -9.02 -2.57
C PHE A 73 -15.76 -10.37 -2.78
N PRO A 74 -16.33 -11.49 -2.28
CA PRO A 74 -15.70 -12.80 -2.38
C PRO A 74 -15.53 -13.22 -3.85
N GLY A 75 -14.36 -13.75 -4.20
CA GLY A 75 -14.07 -14.24 -5.56
C GLY A 75 -13.99 -13.13 -6.62
N SER A 76 -13.79 -11.87 -6.23
CA SER A 76 -13.56 -10.77 -7.16
C SER A 76 -12.27 -10.96 -7.98
N GLN A 77 -12.15 -10.22 -9.09
CA GLN A 77 -10.92 -10.18 -9.90
C GLN A 77 -9.67 -9.75 -9.10
N TYR A 78 -9.87 -9.04 -7.99
CA TYR A 78 -8.82 -8.58 -7.10
C TYR A 78 -8.54 -9.55 -5.95
N SER A 79 -9.31 -10.64 -5.78
CA SER A 79 -9.20 -11.55 -4.63
C SER A 79 -7.80 -12.15 -4.47
N GLN A 80 -7.14 -12.53 -5.58
CA GLN A 80 -5.76 -13.04 -5.51
C GLN A 80 -4.78 -11.94 -5.12
N ALA A 81 -4.88 -10.76 -5.76
CA ALA A 81 -4.03 -9.62 -5.46
C ALA A 81 -4.22 -9.11 -4.01
N ASP A 82 -5.45 -9.14 -3.50
CA ASP A 82 -5.77 -8.81 -2.12
C ASP A 82 -5.14 -9.80 -1.15
N LYS A 83 -5.23 -11.12 -1.42
CA LYS A 83 -4.54 -12.16 -0.64
C LYS A 83 -3.04 -11.96 -0.60
N ASP A 84 -2.43 -11.61 -1.73
CA ASP A 84 -0.99 -11.36 -1.81
C ASP A 84 -0.60 -10.11 -1.02
N ILE A 85 -1.36 -9.02 -1.15
CA ILE A 85 -1.19 -7.79 -0.36
C ILE A 85 -1.35 -8.09 1.13
N GLN A 86 -2.36 -8.86 1.51
CA GLN A 86 -2.64 -9.25 2.89
C GLN A 86 -1.48 -10.07 3.48
N ALA A 87 -1.01 -11.08 2.75
CA ALA A 87 0.08 -11.94 3.17
C ALA A 87 1.37 -11.12 3.34
N GLY A 88 1.67 -10.24 2.38
CA GLY A 88 2.81 -9.33 2.43
C GLY A 88 2.74 -8.34 3.59
N ALA A 89 1.58 -7.69 3.80
CA ALA A 89 1.35 -6.76 4.89
C ALA A 89 1.46 -7.43 6.27
N ARG A 90 0.94 -8.66 6.41
CA ARG A 90 1.07 -9.46 7.64
C ARG A 90 2.53 -9.79 7.95
N LYS A 91 3.28 -10.24 6.95
CA LYS A 91 4.72 -10.52 7.09
C LYS A 91 5.49 -9.25 7.46
N ALA A 92 5.22 -8.13 6.78
CA ALA A 92 5.85 -6.84 7.08
C ALA A 92 5.52 -6.38 8.50
N PHE A 93 4.26 -6.50 8.94
CA PHE A 93 3.86 -6.16 10.31
C PHE A 93 4.56 -7.01 11.36
N GLN A 94 4.70 -8.31 11.13
CA GLN A 94 5.46 -9.21 12.01
C GLN A 94 6.94 -8.84 12.04
N ALA A 95 7.56 -8.64 10.87
CA ALA A 95 8.96 -8.24 10.74
C ALA A 95 9.26 -6.91 11.44
N LEU A 96 8.35 -5.94 11.35
CA LEU A 96 8.43 -4.67 12.07
C LEU A 96 8.45 -4.86 13.59
N ARG A 97 7.56 -5.71 14.11
CA ARG A 97 7.50 -6.04 15.53
C ARG A 97 8.79 -6.69 16.01
N ASP A 98 9.31 -7.63 15.22
CA ASP A 98 10.53 -8.37 15.55
C ASP A 98 11.77 -7.47 15.51
N ALA A 99 11.82 -6.52 14.57
CA ALA A 99 12.84 -5.46 14.51
C ALA A 99 12.65 -4.33 15.54
N ARG A 100 11.63 -4.44 16.41
CA ARG A 100 11.24 -3.43 17.41
C ARG A 100 10.98 -2.04 16.80
N LEU A 101 10.48 -2.00 15.56
CA LEU A 101 10.07 -0.79 14.88
C LEU A 101 8.55 -0.70 14.89
N SER A 102 7.99 0.25 15.63
CA SER A 102 6.53 0.46 15.64
C SER A 102 6.08 1.17 14.38
N SER A 103 4.85 0.91 13.93
CA SER A 103 4.27 1.58 12.76
C SER A 103 4.26 3.12 12.89
N GLY A 104 4.14 3.66 14.11
CA GLY A 104 4.25 5.11 14.34
C GLY A 104 5.67 5.68 14.23
N ALA A 105 6.71 4.86 14.40
CA ALA A 105 8.11 5.27 14.21
C ALA A 105 8.54 5.28 12.72
N ILE A 106 7.72 4.67 11.85
CA ILE A 106 7.88 4.63 10.40
C ILE A 106 7.37 5.92 9.76
N GLU A 107 6.34 6.54 10.34
CA GLU A 107 5.73 7.80 9.91
C GLU A 107 6.61 9.03 10.20
N GLU A 108 7.95 8.93 10.07
CA GLU A 108 8.72 10.16 9.95
C GLU A 108 8.43 10.79 8.58
N PRO A 109 8.00 12.07 8.49
CA PRO A 109 7.84 12.78 7.22
C PRO A 109 9.16 13.04 6.50
N SER A 110 10.28 12.63 7.12
CA SER A 110 11.63 12.74 6.57
C SER A 110 11.75 11.75 5.42
N GLY A 111 11.80 12.29 4.20
CA GLY A 111 11.91 11.48 3.00
C GLY A 111 11.20 12.09 1.81
N ASP A 112 11.87 12.05 0.67
CA ASP A 112 11.31 12.42 -0.62
C ASP A 112 10.28 11.38 -1.13
N VAL A 113 9.79 11.57 -2.35
CA VAL A 113 8.82 10.66 -2.97
C VAL A 113 9.40 9.26 -3.19
N ALA A 114 10.69 9.13 -3.49
CA ALA A 114 11.32 7.84 -3.73
C ALA A 114 11.38 7.02 -2.44
N TYR A 115 11.79 7.62 -1.31
CA TYR A 115 11.73 6.96 -0.01
C TYR A 115 10.32 6.49 0.32
N ARG A 116 9.30 7.32 0.11
CA ARG A 116 7.90 6.96 0.41
C ARG A 116 7.40 5.80 -0.45
N ASN A 117 7.81 5.75 -1.71
CA ASN A 117 7.46 4.65 -2.61
C ASN A 117 8.12 3.33 -2.17
N GLU A 118 9.41 3.36 -1.80
CA GLU A 118 10.08 2.18 -1.26
C GLU A 118 9.49 1.75 0.08
N LEU A 119 9.21 2.71 0.96
CA LEU A 119 8.57 2.45 2.23
C LEU A 119 7.21 1.76 2.05
N THR A 120 6.39 2.25 1.12
CA THR A 120 5.07 1.66 0.84
C THR A 120 5.19 0.21 0.36
N GLN A 121 6.14 -0.07 -0.54
CA GLN A 121 6.38 -1.42 -1.04
C GLN A 121 6.93 -2.35 0.05
N ALA A 122 7.87 -1.87 0.87
CA ALA A 122 8.41 -2.60 2.00
C ALA A 122 7.33 -3.00 3.01
N LEU A 123 6.40 -2.08 3.30
CA LEU A 123 5.26 -2.33 4.20
C LEU A 123 4.21 -3.29 3.61
N ARG A 124 4.28 -3.56 2.30
CA ARG A 124 3.53 -4.60 1.62
C ARG A 124 4.29 -5.91 1.50
N GLY A 125 5.43 -6.04 2.17
CA GLY A 125 6.23 -7.25 2.21
C GLY A 125 7.25 -7.38 1.08
N ASP A 126 7.49 -6.31 0.31
CA ASP A 126 8.59 -6.31 -0.66
C ASP A 126 9.94 -6.24 0.06
N LYS A 127 10.66 -7.35 0.01
CA LYS A 127 11.95 -7.54 0.69
C LYS A 127 13.06 -6.65 0.13
N GLU A 128 13.04 -6.38 -1.18
CA GLU A 128 14.05 -5.59 -1.86
C GLU A 128 13.87 -4.10 -1.57
N SER A 129 12.63 -3.63 -1.50
CA SER A 129 12.28 -2.30 -1.02
C SER A 129 12.68 -2.10 0.44
N ALA A 130 12.45 -3.09 1.31
CA ALA A 130 12.91 -3.01 2.70
C ALA A 130 14.45 -2.89 2.79
N TYR A 131 15.19 -3.63 1.95
CA TYR A 131 16.64 -3.51 1.84
C TYR A 131 17.07 -2.13 1.31
N ARG A 132 16.41 -1.62 0.26
CA ARG A 132 16.66 -0.27 -0.26
C ARG A 132 16.41 0.81 0.78
N VAL A 133 15.34 0.72 1.56
CA VAL A 133 15.10 1.65 2.68
C VAL A 133 16.25 1.61 3.69
N ALA A 134 16.79 0.43 3.99
CA ALA A 134 17.96 0.33 4.85
C ALA A 134 19.18 1.05 4.27
N MET A 135 19.45 0.87 2.97
CA MET A 135 20.54 1.57 2.28
C MET A 135 20.35 3.09 2.27
N MET A 136 19.13 3.57 2.06
CA MET A 136 18.83 5.01 2.13
C MET A 136 19.17 5.59 3.52
N TYR A 137 18.92 4.84 4.61
CA TYR A 137 19.36 5.24 5.95
C TYR A 137 20.86 5.08 6.19
N MET A 138 21.53 4.10 5.56
CA MET A 138 23.00 3.96 5.64
C MET A 138 23.71 5.14 4.97
N GLU A 139 23.19 5.59 3.84
CA GLU A 139 23.79 6.65 3.04
C GLU A 139 23.31 8.05 3.47
N GLY A 140 22.11 8.15 4.06
CA GLY A 140 21.46 9.43 4.34
C GLY A 140 20.99 10.13 3.07
N THR A 141 20.42 9.38 2.13
CA THR A 141 19.91 9.88 0.85
C THR A 141 18.40 10.09 0.91
N HIS A 142 17.80 10.62 -0.16
CA HIS A 142 16.35 10.77 -0.29
C HIS A 142 15.69 11.61 0.80
N GLY A 143 16.38 12.61 1.34
CA GLY A 143 15.88 13.46 2.43
C GLY A 143 15.93 12.83 3.82
N LEU A 144 16.59 11.67 3.94
CA LEU A 144 16.86 11.02 5.22
C LEU A 144 18.20 11.48 5.79
N ARG A 145 18.30 11.49 7.13
CA ARG A 145 19.59 11.60 7.80
C ARG A 145 20.18 10.20 7.95
N ARG A 146 21.49 10.08 7.74
CA ARG A 146 22.22 8.84 7.97
C ARG A 146 21.97 8.32 9.39
N SER A 147 21.56 7.06 9.50
CA SER A 147 21.28 6.40 10.76
C SER A 147 21.51 4.89 10.64
N GLU A 148 22.67 4.44 11.12
CA GLU A 148 23.03 3.02 11.13
C GLU A 148 22.05 2.18 11.97
N ARG A 149 21.53 2.76 13.06
CA ARG A 149 20.49 2.11 13.88
C ARG A 149 19.22 1.85 13.07
N ARG A 150 18.71 2.84 12.33
CA ARG A 150 17.51 2.65 11.49
C ARG A 150 17.80 1.70 10.33
N ALA A 151 18.96 1.80 9.71
CA ALA A 151 19.38 0.88 8.67
C ALA A 151 19.41 -0.58 9.16
N ALA A 152 20.03 -0.86 10.31
CA ALA A 152 20.05 -2.20 10.90
C ALA A 152 18.63 -2.75 11.18
N GLN A 153 17.71 -1.90 11.63
CA GLN A 153 16.30 -2.28 11.81
C GLN A 153 15.63 -2.65 10.47
N TRP A 154 15.87 -1.86 9.42
CA TRP A 154 15.33 -2.14 8.09
C TRP A 154 15.97 -3.34 7.40
N LEU A 155 17.27 -3.59 7.62
CA LEU A 155 17.94 -4.82 7.23
C LEU A 155 17.31 -6.03 7.92
N HIS A 156 17.04 -5.93 9.22
CA HIS A 156 16.34 -6.98 9.96
C HIS A 156 14.95 -7.25 9.38
N ILE A 157 14.20 -6.20 9.02
CA ILE A 157 12.90 -6.35 8.38
C ILE A 157 13.03 -7.04 7.02
N ALA A 158 13.97 -6.60 6.18
CA ALA A 158 14.23 -7.20 4.87
C ALA A 158 14.65 -8.68 4.97
N ALA A 159 15.49 -9.00 5.95
CA ALA A 159 15.87 -10.37 6.27
C ALA A 159 14.66 -11.19 6.74
N GLU A 160 13.78 -10.61 7.56
CA GLU A 160 12.56 -11.29 7.99
C GLU A 160 11.59 -11.55 6.82
N LEU A 161 11.54 -10.65 5.85
CA LEU A 161 10.82 -10.81 4.58
C LEU A 161 11.48 -11.77 3.58
N GLY A 162 12.71 -12.25 3.86
CA GLY A 162 13.42 -13.26 3.06
C GLY A 162 14.39 -12.70 2.02
N SER A 163 14.94 -11.50 2.24
CA SER A 163 16.07 -11.00 1.45
C SER A 163 17.34 -11.76 1.85
N ALA A 164 18.01 -12.33 0.85
CA ALA A 164 19.21 -13.13 1.02
C ALA A 164 20.39 -12.26 1.49
N ASP A 165 20.59 -11.12 0.81
CA ASP A 165 21.63 -10.14 1.13
C ASP A 165 21.40 -9.52 2.51
N ALA A 166 20.17 -9.13 2.83
CA ALA A 166 19.84 -8.59 4.14
C ALA A 166 20.07 -9.60 5.27
N SER A 167 19.71 -10.88 5.04
CA SER A 167 19.92 -11.94 6.04
C SER A 167 21.41 -12.13 6.34
N TRP A 168 22.26 -12.08 5.31
CA TRP A 168 23.71 -12.12 5.50
C TRP A 168 24.21 -10.90 6.27
N GLU A 169 23.80 -9.68 5.90
CA GLU A 169 24.23 -8.47 6.60
C GLU A 169 23.79 -8.44 8.08
N VAL A 170 22.57 -8.87 8.39
CA VAL A 170 22.07 -8.98 9.77
C VAL A 170 22.86 -10.02 10.56
N ALA A 171 23.20 -11.15 9.94
CA ALA A 171 24.06 -12.13 10.58
C ALA A 171 25.43 -11.55 10.95
N GLN A 172 26.02 -10.76 10.06
CA GLN A 172 27.30 -10.09 10.33
C GLN A 172 27.18 -9.09 11.48
N ILE A 173 26.09 -8.33 11.56
CA ILE A 173 25.81 -7.44 12.70
C ILE A 173 25.75 -8.24 14.01
N TYR A 174 25.02 -9.36 14.03
CA TYR A 174 24.94 -10.19 15.22
C TYR A 174 26.25 -10.91 15.58
N ASN A 175 27.07 -11.28 14.59
CA ASN A 175 28.40 -11.82 14.82
C ASN A 175 29.30 -10.79 15.52
N ILE A 176 29.25 -9.53 15.10
CA ILE A 176 29.99 -8.43 15.73
C ILE A 176 29.50 -8.18 17.16
N ASP A 177 28.18 -8.25 17.39
CA ASP A 177 27.57 -8.08 18.72
C ASP A 177 27.76 -9.30 19.64
N GLY A 178 28.42 -10.37 19.19
CA GLY A 178 28.63 -11.60 19.95
C GLY A 178 27.36 -12.47 20.11
N ARG A 179 26.29 -12.18 19.36
CA ARG A 179 25.01 -12.90 19.38
C ARG A 179 25.02 -14.06 18.40
N VAL A 180 25.94 -15.00 18.62
CA VAL A 180 26.27 -16.11 17.70
C VAL A 180 25.05 -16.97 17.33
N GLY A 181 24.11 -17.19 18.26
CA GLY A 181 22.90 -17.96 17.99
C GLY A 181 21.96 -17.29 16.98
N GLU A 182 21.84 -15.97 17.03
CA GLU A 182 21.02 -15.22 16.07
C GLU A 182 21.75 -15.05 14.74
N ALA A 183 23.07 -14.84 14.78
CA ALA A 183 23.88 -14.83 13.58
C ALA A 183 23.70 -16.13 12.78
N ALA A 184 23.85 -17.30 13.42
CA ALA A 184 23.67 -18.60 12.77
C ALA A 184 22.25 -18.78 12.18
N ARG A 185 21.21 -18.27 12.85
CA ARG A 185 19.83 -18.29 12.33
C ARG A 185 19.70 -17.48 11.03
N PHE A 186 20.28 -16.28 11.00
CA PHE A 186 20.22 -15.42 9.82
C PHE A 186 21.15 -15.88 8.68
N GLU A 187 22.30 -16.50 9.00
CA GLU A 187 23.16 -17.17 8.01
C GLU A 187 22.41 -18.30 7.31
N ALA A 188 21.73 -19.17 8.08
CA ALA A 188 20.93 -20.25 7.52
C ALA A 188 19.83 -19.69 6.60
N LYS A 189 19.16 -18.61 7.02
CA LYS A 189 18.14 -17.93 6.23
C LYS A 189 18.69 -17.34 4.93
N ALA A 190 19.89 -16.76 4.96
CA ALA A 190 20.57 -16.25 3.77
C ALA A 190 20.82 -17.38 2.77
N VAL A 191 21.37 -18.51 3.23
CA VAL A 191 21.66 -19.68 2.39
C VAL A 191 20.39 -20.29 1.80
N GLU A 192 19.33 -20.43 2.60
CA GLU A 192 18.02 -20.91 2.14
C GLU A 192 17.42 -19.99 1.06
N ALA A 193 17.58 -18.67 1.23
CA ALA A 193 17.15 -17.67 0.26
C ALA A 193 18.04 -17.59 -0.99
N GLY A 194 19.07 -18.43 -1.10
CA GLY A 194 19.94 -18.54 -2.27
C GLY A 194 21.20 -17.67 -2.21
N TYR A 195 21.53 -17.08 -1.05
CA TYR A 195 22.78 -16.35 -0.88
C TYR A 195 23.96 -17.28 -1.07
N ARG A 196 24.81 -16.96 -2.04
CA ARG A 196 26.11 -17.63 -2.19
C ARG A 196 27.11 -16.86 -1.36
N VAL A 197 27.48 -17.42 -0.22
CA VAL A 197 28.53 -16.88 0.64
C VAL A 197 29.74 -16.56 -0.24
N PRO A 198 30.18 -15.29 -0.32
CA PRO A 198 31.38 -14.94 -1.04
C PRO A 198 32.51 -15.78 -0.44
N THR A 199 33.17 -16.61 -1.24
CA THR A 199 34.35 -17.36 -0.82
C THR A 199 35.48 -16.38 -0.48
N ARG A 200 35.41 -15.81 0.72
CA ARG A 200 36.57 -15.29 1.43
C ARG A 200 36.89 -16.38 2.43
N LEU A 201 37.97 -17.12 2.12
CA LEU A 201 38.64 -18.17 2.88
C LEU A 201 37.96 -18.59 4.19
N SER A 202 37.68 -19.89 4.30
CA SER A 202 37.50 -20.57 5.59
C SER A 202 38.57 -20.10 6.58
N THR A 203 38.21 -19.23 7.49
CA THR A 203 38.91 -19.08 8.78
C THR A 203 37.95 -19.51 9.87
N ARG A 204 37.42 -20.73 9.70
CA ARG A 204 37.04 -21.58 10.83
C ARG A 204 38.07 -22.71 11.00
N ASP A 205 39.32 -22.40 10.68
CA ASP A 205 40.52 -23.05 11.19
C ASP A 205 41.33 -21.94 11.86
N ASN A 206 41.30 -21.86 13.19
CA ASN A 206 42.43 -21.46 14.05
C ASN A 206 41.98 -21.38 15.52
N TYR A 207 42.42 -22.43 16.23
CA TYR A 207 42.58 -22.62 17.69
C TYR A 207 41.35 -22.78 18.58
#